data_AF-A0A963MVM1-F1
#
_entry.id   AF-A0A963MVM1-F1
#
_cell.length_a   1.000
_cell.length_b   1.000
_cell.length_c   1.000
_cell.angle_alpha   90.00
_cell.angle_beta   90.00
_cell.angle_gamma   90.00
#
_symmetry.space_group_name_H-M   'P 1'
#
loop_
_entity.id
_entity.type
_entity.pdbx_description
1 polymer ?
#
loop_
_entity_poly.entity_id
_entity_poly.type
_entity_poly.pdbx_seq_one_letter_code
_entity_poly.pdbx_strand_id
1 'polypeptide(L)'
;MSFDLSRIRFDARKDFFGLVVQQGRIQLDAEWNEWVAQLGRRLQAGTLDTFNGNVVPRITPDGFRIQASGGALSIGPGRIYVDGLLAENHGGTPDAWDPRLAELTGTTPLAYTAQPYYPNPPALPTSGAALVYVDVWQRDISAINDPGLIEPAVGVDTTGRLQTVWQVKVLPNVGNATCATEDEDIAGWQAATAPSAGRLSTDTGDPAFDPNPCQVPPAAGYRGLENQTYRVEVHTGGPIGTATFKWSRDNGVVVTTVEKISGKEVTVHDVGPDEVLGFANGQWVELSDDGLELNGLPGQLVQIDTVDEARRVIVLKSAPAPLSADPAGVDPTRRPKLRRWDQRGDKAGAEGVKIE
;
A
#
# COMPACT_ATOMS: atom_id res chain seq x y z
N MET A 1 -3.11 1.24 0.62
CA MET A 1 -4.44 0.65 0.37
C MET A 1 -5.08 0.13 1.65
N SER A 2 -6.37 -0.22 1.59
CA SER A 2 -7.30 -0.22 2.73
C SER A 2 -8.32 -1.35 2.62
N PHE A 3 -8.53 -2.08 3.72
CA PHE A 3 -9.59 -3.06 3.85
C PHE A 3 -10.74 -2.52 4.69
N ASP A 4 -11.98 -2.88 4.37
CA ASP A 4 -13.13 -2.63 5.24
C ASP A 4 -13.11 -3.63 6.40
N LEU A 5 -12.48 -3.21 7.50
CA LEU A 5 -12.24 -4.05 8.67
C LEU A 5 -12.84 -3.41 9.91
N SER A 6 -13.38 -4.26 10.77
CA SER A 6 -13.86 -3.83 12.08
C SER A 6 -12.72 -3.35 12.98
N ARG A 7 -11.62 -4.12 13.07
CA ARG A 7 -10.41 -3.82 13.87
C ARG A 7 -9.39 -4.95 13.77
N ILE A 8 -8.13 -4.65 14.10
CA ILE A 8 -7.08 -5.64 14.36
C ILE A 8 -6.60 -5.46 15.81
N ARG A 9 -6.81 -6.46 16.67
CA ARG A 9 -6.47 -6.38 18.12
C ARG A 9 -5.14 -7.02 18.49
N PHE A 10 -4.41 -7.53 17.50
CA PHE A 10 -3.16 -8.24 17.72
C PHE A 10 -2.17 -7.40 18.53
N ASP A 11 -1.64 -7.99 19.61
CA ASP A 11 -0.62 -7.39 20.45
C ASP A 11 0.38 -8.48 20.83
N ALA A 12 1.60 -8.38 20.31
CA ALA A 12 2.65 -9.35 20.54
C ALA A 12 3.00 -9.52 22.04
N ARG A 13 2.69 -8.54 22.90
CA ARG A 13 2.97 -8.58 24.35
C ARG A 13 2.00 -9.47 25.14
N LYS A 14 0.91 -9.92 24.52
CA LYS A 14 -0.10 -10.78 25.17
C LYS A 14 0.22 -12.27 25.05
N ASP A 15 1.23 -12.64 24.26
CA ASP A 15 1.72 -14.01 24.09
C ASP A 15 0.64 -15.03 23.68
N PHE A 16 -0.43 -14.59 23.00
CA PHE A 16 -1.44 -15.50 22.48
C PHE A 16 -0.83 -16.44 21.43
N PHE A 17 -1.17 -17.73 21.54
CA PHE A 17 -0.73 -18.74 20.58
C PHE A 17 -1.61 -18.83 19.34
N GLY A 18 -2.91 -18.66 19.51
CA GLY A 18 -3.90 -18.72 18.44
C GLY A 18 -5.29 -18.39 18.97
N LEU A 19 -6.30 -18.55 18.10
CA LEU A 19 -7.69 -18.30 18.45
C LEU A 19 -8.47 -19.60 18.63
N VAL A 20 -9.49 -19.55 19.49
CA VAL A 20 -10.41 -20.65 19.75
C VAL A 20 -11.83 -20.17 19.46
N VAL A 21 -12.46 -20.75 18.44
CA VAL A 21 -13.88 -20.54 18.16
C VAL A 21 -14.70 -21.27 19.22
N GLN A 22 -15.59 -20.55 19.90
CA GLN A 22 -16.48 -21.13 20.91
C GLN A 22 -17.83 -21.52 20.31
N GLN A 23 -18.39 -22.64 20.79
CA GLN A 23 -19.69 -23.12 20.36
C GLN A 23 -20.80 -22.08 20.58
N GLY A 24 -21.62 -21.84 19.57
CA GLY A 24 -22.79 -20.96 19.64
C GLY A 24 -22.47 -19.47 19.68
N ARG A 25 -21.23 -19.06 19.39
CA ARG A 25 -20.82 -17.65 19.31
C ARG A 25 -20.75 -17.19 17.85
N ILE A 26 -21.07 -15.91 17.64
CA ILE A 26 -20.95 -15.22 16.36
C ILE A 26 -19.46 -14.99 16.07
N GLN A 27 -19.05 -15.17 14.82
CA GLN A 27 -17.70 -14.84 14.35
C GLN A 27 -17.73 -13.48 13.64
N LEU A 28 -16.69 -12.67 13.82
CA LEU A 28 -16.47 -11.44 13.08
C LEU A 28 -15.16 -11.54 12.27
N ASP A 29 -14.97 -10.60 11.35
CA ASP A 29 -13.72 -10.45 10.59
C ASP A 29 -12.51 -10.25 11.53
N ALA A 30 -12.72 -9.54 12.64
CA ALA A 30 -11.67 -9.18 13.59
C ALA A 30 -10.95 -10.41 14.16
N GLU A 31 -11.65 -11.53 14.40
CA GLU A 31 -11.01 -12.77 14.85
C GLU A 31 -10.09 -13.34 13.76
N TRP A 32 -10.57 -13.48 12.52
CA TRP A 32 -9.75 -14.01 11.43
C TRP A 32 -8.51 -13.14 11.17
N ASN A 33 -8.68 -11.82 11.17
CA ASN A 33 -7.58 -10.87 10.99
C ASN A 33 -6.56 -10.95 12.14
N GLU A 34 -7.03 -11.11 13.38
CA GLU A 34 -6.16 -11.28 14.55
C GLU A 34 -5.38 -12.61 14.48
N TRP A 35 -6.00 -13.70 14.01
CA TRP A 35 -5.31 -14.97 13.81
C TRP A 35 -4.20 -14.89 12.75
N VAL A 36 -4.49 -14.27 11.60
CA VAL A 36 -3.50 -14.08 10.53
C VAL A 36 -2.33 -13.21 11.02
N ALA A 37 -2.60 -12.13 11.76
CA ALA A 37 -1.56 -11.28 12.35
C ALA A 37 -0.68 -12.04 13.35
N GLN A 38 -1.27 -12.88 14.22
CA GLN A 38 -0.52 -13.75 15.14
C GLN A 38 0.38 -14.74 14.40
N LEU A 39 -0.17 -15.41 13.37
CA LEU A 39 0.59 -16.37 12.56
C LEU A 39 1.74 -15.69 11.81
N GLY A 40 1.46 -14.57 11.15
CA GLY A 40 2.47 -13.79 10.41
C GLY A 40 3.63 -13.36 11.31
N ARG A 41 3.34 -12.76 12.48
CA ARG A 41 4.38 -12.34 13.44
C ARG A 41 5.18 -13.52 14.00
N ARG A 42 4.57 -14.70 14.15
CA ARG A 42 5.28 -15.93 14.57
C ARG A 42 6.21 -16.44 13.48
N LEU A 43 5.74 -16.50 12.24
CA LEU A 43 6.55 -16.92 11.09
C LEU A 43 7.74 -15.99 10.88
N GLN A 44 7.51 -14.67 10.96
CA GLN A 44 8.57 -13.67 10.80
C GLN A 44 9.66 -13.81 11.87
N ALA A 45 9.28 -13.86 13.15
CA ALA A 45 10.27 -14.03 14.22
C ALA A 45 10.98 -15.39 14.19
N GLY A 46 10.23 -16.48 13.95
CA GLY A 46 10.87 -17.80 13.81
C GLY A 46 11.89 -17.83 12.67
N THR A 47 11.61 -17.13 11.57
CA THR A 47 12.54 -16.97 10.44
C THR A 47 13.77 -16.17 10.86
N LEU A 48 13.59 -15.02 11.51
CA LEU A 48 14.68 -14.19 12.03
C LEU A 48 15.60 -14.95 13.00
N ASP A 49 15.01 -15.63 13.99
CA ASP A 49 15.75 -16.36 15.02
C ASP A 49 16.49 -17.58 14.44
N THR A 50 15.96 -18.18 13.38
CA THR A 50 16.57 -19.36 12.73
C THR A 50 17.72 -19.00 11.80
N PHE A 51 17.56 -17.94 11.01
CA PHE A 51 18.53 -17.56 9.97
C PHE A 51 19.48 -16.44 10.37
N ASN A 52 19.17 -15.72 11.45
CA ASN A 52 19.95 -14.60 11.98
C ASN A 52 20.22 -13.50 10.94
N GLY A 53 19.14 -12.98 10.36
CA GLY A 53 19.18 -11.85 9.41
C GLY A 53 18.66 -12.21 8.02
N ASN A 54 19.17 -11.50 7.01
CA ASN A 54 18.75 -11.64 5.62
C ASN A 54 19.41 -12.87 4.98
N VAL A 55 18.63 -13.73 4.33
CA VAL A 55 19.16 -15.00 3.80
C VAL A 55 18.56 -15.39 2.45
N VAL A 56 19.42 -15.86 1.54
CA VAL A 56 19.02 -16.60 0.34
C VAL A 56 19.07 -18.09 0.66
N PRO A 57 17.96 -18.86 0.51
CA PRO A 57 17.96 -20.28 0.81
C PRO A 57 18.91 -21.07 -0.08
N ARG A 58 19.65 -22.02 0.52
CA ARG A 58 20.60 -22.89 -0.19
C ARG A 58 19.96 -23.74 -1.30
N ILE A 59 18.65 -23.95 -1.25
CA ILE A 59 17.88 -24.69 -2.27
C ILE A 59 17.51 -23.84 -3.49
N THR A 60 17.62 -22.51 -3.40
CA THR A 60 17.47 -21.54 -4.49
C THR A 60 18.67 -20.59 -4.48
N PRO A 61 19.90 -21.09 -4.73
CA PRO A 61 21.13 -20.33 -4.51
C PRO A 61 21.29 -19.12 -5.44
N ASP A 62 20.60 -19.10 -6.58
CA ASP A 62 20.56 -17.97 -7.51
C ASP A 62 19.39 -17.00 -7.23
N GLY A 63 18.64 -17.20 -6.14
CA GLY A 63 17.55 -16.33 -5.73
C GLY A 63 18.03 -14.89 -5.53
N PHE A 64 17.44 -13.95 -6.27
CA PHE A 64 17.81 -12.53 -6.28
C PHE A 64 19.27 -12.26 -6.64
N ARG A 65 19.97 -13.22 -7.28
CA ARG A 65 21.33 -13.03 -7.73
C ARG A 65 21.38 -11.94 -8.81
N ILE A 66 22.13 -10.88 -8.55
CA ILE A 66 22.30 -9.77 -9.49
C ILE A 66 23.44 -10.08 -10.46
N GLN A 67 23.15 -9.96 -11.76
CA GLN A 67 24.17 -10.00 -12.80
C GLN A 67 24.13 -8.69 -13.59
N ALA A 68 25.30 -8.06 -13.77
CA ALA A 68 25.46 -6.86 -14.55
C ALA A 68 26.17 -7.19 -15.88
N SER A 69 25.57 -6.83 -17.00
CA SER A 69 26.16 -7.03 -18.33
C SER A 69 25.64 -5.99 -19.31
N GLY A 70 26.53 -5.38 -20.09
CA GLY A 70 26.15 -4.45 -21.17
C GLY A 70 25.32 -3.24 -20.72
N GLY A 71 25.49 -2.77 -19.47
CA GLY A 71 24.70 -1.67 -18.91
C GLY A 71 23.29 -2.07 -18.43
N ALA A 72 22.98 -3.36 -18.38
CA ALA A 72 21.74 -3.89 -17.85
C ALA A 72 21.99 -4.73 -16.58
N LEU A 73 20.94 -4.85 -15.76
CA LEU A 73 20.89 -5.75 -14.61
C LEU A 73 19.85 -6.85 -14.83
N SER A 74 20.19 -8.08 -14.48
CA SER A 74 19.25 -9.19 -14.36
C SER A 74 19.23 -9.73 -12.92
N ILE A 75 18.08 -10.28 -12.54
CA ILE A 75 17.74 -10.73 -11.18
C ILE A 75 17.36 -12.21 -11.27
N GLY A 76 18.17 -13.07 -10.64
CA GLY A 76 17.97 -14.51 -10.65
C GLY A 76 16.68 -14.94 -9.94
N PRO A 77 15.98 -15.98 -10.45
CA PRO A 77 14.76 -16.51 -9.84
C PRO A 77 15.07 -17.23 -8.52
N GLY A 78 14.12 -17.21 -7.60
CA GLY A 78 14.23 -17.87 -6.31
C GLY A 78 13.75 -16.99 -5.16
N ARG A 79 14.16 -17.34 -3.94
CA ARG A 79 13.65 -16.74 -2.72
C ARG A 79 14.74 -15.99 -1.97
N ILE A 80 14.33 -14.96 -1.24
CA ILE A 80 15.15 -14.29 -0.23
C ILE A 80 14.25 -13.97 0.97
N TYR A 81 14.81 -14.11 2.17
CA TYR A 81 14.16 -13.67 3.39
C TYR A 81 14.82 -12.37 3.85
N VAL A 82 14.03 -11.30 4.00
CA VAL A 82 14.49 -9.99 4.45
C VAL A 82 13.71 -9.61 5.70
N ASP A 83 14.41 -9.40 6.82
CA ASP A 83 13.80 -9.17 8.13
C ASP A 83 12.70 -10.19 8.50
N GLY A 84 12.91 -11.45 8.09
CA GLY A 84 11.97 -12.55 8.29
C GLY A 84 10.79 -12.61 7.30
N LEU A 85 10.66 -11.64 6.38
CA LEU A 85 9.66 -11.65 5.31
C LEU A 85 10.18 -12.44 4.10
N LEU A 86 9.36 -13.37 3.60
CA LEU A 86 9.67 -14.12 2.37
C LEU A 86 9.34 -13.27 1.13
N ALA A 87 10.37 -12.89 0.38
CA ALA A 87 10.25 -12.37 -0.98
C ALA A 87 10.58 -13.46 -2.00
N GLU A 88 9.74 -13.57 -3.04
CA GLU A 88 9.83 -14.62 -4.04
C GLU A 88 9.83 -14.05 -5.45
N ASN A 89 10.94 -14.27 -6.15
CA ASN A 89 11.07 -13.96 -7.57
C ASN A 89 10.75 -15.23 -8.38
N HIS A 90 9.55 -15.27 -8.94
CA HIS A 90 9.08 -16.39 -9.76
C HIS A 90 9.78 -16.51 -11.12
N GLY A 91 10.70 -15.62 -11.49
CA GLY A 91 11.47 -15.73 -12.72
C GLY A 91 10.70 -15.39 -13.99
N GLY A 92 11.40 -15.45 -15.12
CA GLY A 92 10.84 -15.31 -16.46
C GLY A 92 10.59 -16.67 -17.13
N THR A 93 9.81 -16.63 -18.20
CA THR A 93 9.50 -17.82 -19.02
C THR A 93 10.76 -18.48 -19.61
N PRO A 94 10.72 -19.78 -19.96
CA PRO A 94 9.59 -20.69 -19.81
C PRO A 94 9.38 -21.12 -18.35
N ASP A 95 8.15 -21.48 -18.03
CA ASP A 95 7.81 -22.05 -16.73
C ASP A 95 8.20 -23.52 -16.65
N ALA A 96 8.59 -23.96 -15.47
CA ALA A 96 8.79 -25.35 -15.11
C ALA A 96 8.06 -25.67 -13.80
N TRP A 97 7.64 -26.92 -13.66
CA TRP A 97 7.02 -27.40 -12.43
C TRP A 97 8.06 -27.60 -11.31
N ASP A 98 7.88 -26.91 -10.18
CA ASP A 98 8.61 -27.18 -8.94
C ASP A 98 7.85 -28.23 -8.10
N PRO A 99 8.35 -29.48 -7.99
CA PRO A 99 7.69 -30.51 -7.21
C PRO A 99 7.76 -30.28 -5.69
N ARG A 100 8.58 -29.35 -5.20
CA ARG A 100 8.73 -29.10 -3.75
C ARG A 100 7.58 -28.30 -3.19
N LEU A 101 7.10 -27.31 -3.96
CA LEU A 101 5.95 -26.46 -3.60
C LEU A 101 4.70 -26.77 -4.42
N ALA A 102 4.83 -27.67 -5.41
CA ALA A 102 3.75 -28.09 -6.31
C ALA A 102 3.16 -26.89 -7.08
N GLU A 103 4.04 -26.13 -7.74
CA GLU A 103 3.69 -24.92 -8.48
C GLU A 103 4.52 -24.74 -9.76
N LEU A 104 4.11 -23.81 -10.62
CA LEU A 104 4.88 -23.39 -11.79
C LEU A 104 5.79 -22.20 -11.43
N THR A 105 7.05 -22.28 -11.83
CA THR A 105 8.03 -21.22 -11.65
C THR A 105 8.79 -20.98 -12.94
N GLY A 106 9.03 -19.71 -13.28
CA GLY A 106 9.88 -19.30 -14.38
C GLY A 106 11.33 -19.75 -14.18
N THR A 107 11.98 -20.13 -15.28
CA THR A 107 13.34 -20.70 -15.27
C THR A 107 14.44 -19.69 -15.61
N THR A 108 14.07 -18.48 -16.05
CA THR A 108 15.04 -17.47 -16.50
C THR A 108 15.12 -16.27 -15.55
N PRO A 109 16.27 -15.55 -15.50
CA PRO A 109 16.37 -14.29 -14.75
C PRO A 109 15.44 -13.20 -15.29
N LEU A 110 14.90 -12.37 -14.40
CA LEU A 110 14.13 -11.19 -14.78
C LEU A 110 15.08 -10.02 -15.10
N ALA A 111 14.77 -9.24 -16.13
CA ALA A 111 15.44 -7.96 -16.34
C ALA A 111 15.01 -6.96 -15.25
N TYR A 112 15.91 -6.05 -14.86
CA TYR A 112 15.61 -4.98 -13.89
C TYR A 112 14.39 -4.13 -14.27
N THR A 113 14.16 -3.91 -15.57
CA THR A 113 13.00 -3.17 -16.09
C THR A 113 11.71 -3.98 -16.14
N ALA A 114 11.78 -5.30 -15.96
CA ALA A 114 10.66 -6.23 -16.03
C ALA A 114 10.22 -6.74 -14.64
N GLN A 115 10.64 -6.06 -13.57
CA GLN A 115 10.24 -6.41 -12.21
C GLN A 115 8.72 -6.25 -12.04
N PRO A 116 8.00 -7.27 -11.52
CA PRO A 116 6.55 -7.25 -11.43
C PRO A 116 6.03 -6.15 -10.49
N TYR A 117 6.81 -5.82 -9.46
CA TYR A 117 6.41 -4.84 -8.46
C TYR A 117 7.20 -3.54 -8.53
N TYR A 118 8.06 -3.32 -9.54
CA TYR A 118 8.75 -2.04 -9.73
C TYR A 118 8.51 -1.50 -11.15
N PRO A 119 7.27 -1.11 -11.49
CA PRO A 119 6.95 -0.62 -12.82
C PRO A 119 7.70 0.69 -13.10
N ASN A 120 8.27 0.80 -14.31
CA ASN A 120 9.06 1.95 -14.75
C ASN A 120 10.18 2.35 -13.78
N PRO A 121 11.07 1.41 -13.43
CA PRO A 121 12.11 1.69 -12.45
C PRO A 121 13.08 2.76 -12.99
N PRO A 122 13.70 3.58 -12.12
CA PRO A 122 14.66 4.60 -12.52
C PRO A 122 15.79 4.01 -13.36
N ALA A 123 16.29 4.79 -14.32
CA ALA A 123 17.41 4.40 -15.17
C ALA A 123 18.65 4.05 -14.33
N LEU A 124 19.36 3.01 -14.76
CA LEU A 124 20.57 2.57 -14.09
C LEU A 124 21.67 3.64 -14.20
N PRO A 125 22.50 3.83 -13.15
CA PRO A 125 23.61 4.75 -13.22
C PRO A 125 24.60 4.32 -14.31
N THR A 126 25.07 5.29 -15.10
CA THR A 126 26.01 5.06 -16.21
C THR A 126 27.48 5.17 -15.78
N SER A 127 27.74 5.63 -14.55
CA SER A 127 29.07 5.78 -13.96
C SER A 127 29.00 5.74 -12.43
N GLY A 128 30.17 5.56 -11.80
CA GLY A 128 30.30 5.49 -10.35
C GLY A 128 29.96 4.10 -9.78
N ALA A 129 30.39 3.86 -8.54
CA ALA A 129 29.97 2.70 -7.78
C ALA A 129 28.49 2.84 -7.36
N ALA A 130 27.74 1.75 -7.41
CA ALA A 130 26.35 1.70 -7.00
C ALA A 130 26.10 0.48 -6.10
N LEU A 131 25.24 0.66 -5.10
CA LEU A 131 24.73 -0.43 -4.28
C LEU A 131 23.40 -0.90 -4.86
N VAL A 132 23.28 -2.20 -5.12
CA VAL A 132 22.02 -2.84 -5.49
C VAL A 132 21.48 -3.52 -4.24
N TYR A 133 20.24 -3.22 -3.89
CA TYR A 133 19.58 -3.77 -2.71
C TYR A 133 18.15 -4.20 -3.05
N VAL A 134 17.59 -5.08 -2.23
CA VAL A 134 16.18 -5.46 -2.32
C VAL A 134 15.42 -4.80 -1.18
N ASP A 135 14.32 -4.16 -1.53
CA ASP A 135 13.35 -3.58 -0.60
C ASP A 135 12.14 -4.51 -0.55
N VAL A 136 11.74 -4.93 0.66
CA VAL A 136 10.68 -5.92 0.88
C VAL A 136 9.70 -5.40 1.91
N TRP A 137 8.42 -5.38 1.56
CA TRP A 137 7.34 -4.96 2.45
C TRP A 137 6.05 -5.70 2.12
N GLN A 138 4.99 -5.46 2.89
CA GLN A 138 3.67 -6.02 2.63
C GLN A 138 2.71 -4.91 2.18
N ARG A 139 1.85 -5.21 1.21
CA ARG A 139 0.77 -4.33 0.76
C ARG A 139 -0.58 -5.03 0.80
N ASP A 140 -1.61 -4.21 0.89
CA ASP A 140 -3.01 -4.64 0.84
C ASP A 140 -3.49 -4.72 -0.62
N ILE A 141 -4.11 -5.85 -0.99
CA ILE A 141 -4.70 -6.11 -2.30
C ILE A 141 -6.21 -6.34 -2.14
N SER A 142 -7.02 -5.49 -2.76
CA SER A 142 -8.47 -5.67 -2.87
C SER A 142 -8.89 -6.02 -4.30
N ALA A 143 -10.20 -6.21 -4.51
CA ALA A 143 -10.76 -6.46 -5.83
C ALA A 143 -10.47 -5.36 -6.87
N ILE A 144 -10.14 -4.14 -6.44
CA ILE A 144 -9.70 -3.06 -7.33
C ILE A 144 -8.34 -3.37 -7.97
N ASN A 145 -7.44 -4.03 -7.25
CA ASN A 145 -6.15 -4.44 -7.78
C ASN A 145 -6.25 -5.73 -8.58
N ASP A 146 -6.97 -6.69 -8.01
CA ASP A 146 -7.15 -8.02 -8.55
C ASP A 146 -8.64 -8.35 -8.62
N PRO A 147 -9.29 -8.11 -9.79
CA PRO A 147 -10.69 -8.45 -10.00
C PRO A 147 -11.02 -9.93 -9.76
N GLY A 148 -10.02 -10.82 -9.76
CA GLY A 148 -10.19 -12.23 -9.43
C GLY A 148 -10.54 -12.49 -7.95
N LEU A 149 -10.44 -11.48 -7.08
CA LEU A 149 -10.90 -11.56 -5.68
C LEU A 149 -12.42 -11.40 -5.52
N ILE A 150 -13.13 -11.00 -6.58
CA ILE A 150 -14.59 -11.05 -6.61
C ILE A 150 -15.02 -12.52 -6.73
N GLU A 151 -15.81 -13.00 -5.78
CA GLU A 151 -16.32 -14.37 -5.81
C GLU A 151 -17.29 -14.55 -6.98
N PRO A 152 -16.98 -15.38 -8.01
CA PRO A 152 -17.79 -15.48 -9.21
C PRO A 152 -19.23 -15.93 -8.96
N ALA A 153 -19.48 -16.71 -7.89
CA ALA A 153 -20.82 -17.20 -7.58
C ALA A 153 -21.78 -16.13 -7.04
N VAL A 154 -21.26 -15.12 -6.33
CA VAL A 154 -22.08 -14.08 -5.66
C VAL A 154 -21.80 -12.65 -6.13
N GLY A 155 -20.71 -12.43 -6.86
CA GLY A 155 -20.38 -11.13 -7.47
C GLY A 155 -19.93 -10.06 -6.47
N VAL A 156 -19.47 -10.44 -5.28
CA VAL A 156 -18.98 -9.53 -4.24
C VAL A 156 -17.55 -9.88 -3.84
N ASP A 157 -16.78 -8.88 -3.39
CA ASP A 157 -15.51 -9.12 -2.74
C ASP A 157 -15.74 -9.64 -1.32
N THR A 158 -15.14 -10.78 -1.00
CA THR A 158 -15.34 -11.42 0.31
C THR A 158 -14.19 -11.16 1.26
N THR A 159 -12.97 -11.00 0.72
CA THR A 159 -11.73 -10.90 1.49
C THR A 159 -10.65 -10.18 0.68
N GLY A 160 -9.80 -9.42 1.37
CA GLY A 160 -8.56 -8.89 0.81
C GLY A 160 -7.39 -9.87 0.88
N ARG A 161 -6.24 -9.50 0.29
CA ARG A 161 -4.98 -10.26 0.41
C ARG A 161 -3.86 -9.35 0.87
N LEU A 162 -3.04 -9.82 1.80
CA LEU A 162 -1.73 -9.22 2.06
C LEU A 162 -0.74 -9.83 1.08
N GLN A 163 -0.10 -8.99 0.27
CA GLN A 163 0.92 -9.42 -0.68
C GLN A 163 2.29 -8.92 -0.23
N THR A 164 3.27 -9.83 -0.14
CA THR A 164 4.66 -9.43 0.00
C THR A 164 5.18 -8.90 -1.32
N VAL A 165 5.63 -7.65 -1.30
CA VAL A 165 6.22 -6.95 -2.43
C VAL A 165 7.72 -6.96 -2.27
N TRP A 166 8.42 -7.08 -3.39
CA TRP A 166 9.86 -6.89 -3.46
C TRP A 166 10.22 -5.98 -4.63
N GLN A 167 11.23 -5.14 -4.43
CA GLN A 167 11.84 -4.33 -5.49
C GLN A 167 13.35 -4.35 -5.36
N VAL A 168 14.04 -4.73 -6.43
CA VAL A 168 15.47 -4.50 -6.56
C VAL A 168 15.69 -3.05 -7.00
N LYS A 169 16.31 -2.27 -6.12
CA LYS A 169 16.60 -0.85 -6.27
C LYS A 169 18.11 -0.63 -6.38
N VAL A 170 18.50 0.52 -6.94
CA VAL A 170 19.90 0.92 -7.12
C VAL A 170 20.14 2.26 -6.45
N LEU A 171 21.06 2.29 -5.49
CA LEU A 171 21.58 3.49 -4.86
C LEU A 171 22.90 3.88 -5.56
N PRO A 172 22.93 4.97 -6.35
CA PRO A 172 24.14 5.39 -7.05
C PRO A 172 25.12 6.14 -6.12
N ASN A 173 26.37 6.31 -6.57
CA ASN A 173 27.39 7.15 -5.96
C ASN A 173 27.77 6.77 -4.51
N VAL A 174 27.85 5.47 -4.22
CA VAL A 174 28.19 4.95 -2.88
C VAL A 174 29.70 5.03 -2.53
N GLY A 175 30.45 5.87 -3.23
CA GLY A 175 31.88 6.05 -3.02
C GLY A 175 32.70 4.79 -3.29
N ASN A 176 33.60 4.44 -2.37
CA ASN A 176 34.49 3.28 -2.47
C ASN A 176 34.02 2.10 -1.59
N ALA A 177 32.71 1.98 -1.35
CA ALA A 177 32.15 0.90 -0.55
C ALA A 177 32.54 -0.47 -1.13
N THR A 178 32.89 -1.40 -0.24
CA THR A 178 33.23 -2.79 -0.57
C THR A 178 32.34 -3.73 0.24
N CYS A 179 32.43 -5.04 -0.01
CA CYS A 179 31.71 -6.03 0.80
C CYS A 179 32.13 -6.08 2.28
N ALA A 180 33.21 -5.38 2.66
CA ALA A 180 33.67 -5.26 4.05
C ALA A 180 33.33 -3.89 4.67
N THR A 181 32.69 -3.00 3.93
CA THR A 181 32.21 -1.72 4.45
C THR A 181 30.94 -1.98 5.25
N GLU A 182 30.91 -1.53 6.50
CA GLU A 182 29.70 -1.60 7.32
C GLU A 182 28.57 -0.78 6.69
N ASP A 183 27.33 -1.27 6.78
CA ASP A 183 26.18 -0.63 6.14
C ASP A 183 26.02 0.85 6.53
N GLU A 184 26.32 1.18 7.79
CA GLU A 184 26.23 2.56 8.30
C GLU A 184 27.21 3.54 7.65
N ASP A 185 28.33 3.04 7.12
CA ASP A 185 29.37 3.83 6.46
C ASP A 185 29.13 3.96 4.94
N ILE A 186 28.14 3.26 4.39
CA ILE A 186 27.79 3.36 2.97
C ILE A 186 27.11 4.70 2.72
N ALA A 187 27.76 5.53 1.90
CA ALA A 187 27.28 6.87 1.58
C ALA A 187 25.83 6.85 1.05
N GLY A 188 24.94 7.56 1.75
CA GLY A 188 23.52 7.69 1.39
C GLY A 188 22.63 6.52 1.83
N TRP A 189 23.18 5.42 2.34
CA TRP A 189 22.39 4.25 2.73
C TRP A 189 21.42 4.53 3.86
N GLN A 190 21.90 5.12 4.97
CA GLN A 190 21.04 5.45 6.11
C GLN A 190 19.86 6.35 5.74
N ALA A 191 20.07 7.33 4.84
CA ALA A 191 19.01 8.22 4.39
C ALA A 191 18.00 7.50 3.47
N ALA A 192 18.47 6.53 2.68
CA ALA A 192 17.63 5.74 1.77
C ALA A 192 16.76 4.69 2.51
N THR A 193 17.24 4.18 3.66
CA THR A 193 16.57 3.12 4.43
C THR A 193 16.01 3.58 5.77
N ALA A 194 16.08 4.87 6.09
CA ALA A 194 15.55 5.41 7.32
C ALA A 194 14.05 5.09 7.47
N PRO A 195 13.62 4.46 8.57
CA PRO A 195 12.20 4.24 8.82
C PRO A 195 11.50 5.58 9.02
N SER A 196 10.19 5.62 8.75
CA SER A 196 9.40 6.83 8.99
C SER A 196 9.48 7.26 10.47
N ALA A 197 9.91 8.51 10.68
CA ALA A 197 9.93 9.13 12.00
C ALA A 197 8.52 9.56 12.47
N GLY A 198 7.50 9.50 11.60
CA GLY A 198 6.13 9.86 11.94
C GLY A 198 5.59 9.01 13.09
N ARG A 199 4.97 9.66 14.07
CA ARG A 199 4.22 9.00 15.15
C ARG A 199 2.83 9.61 15.19
N LEU A 200 1.82 8.77 15.31
CA LEU A 200 0.44 9.18 15.46
C LEU A 200 0.00 8.92 16.91
N SER A 201 -0.41 9.97 17.58
CA SER A 201 -1.17 9.91 18.82
C SER A 201 -2.55 10.49 18.56
N THR A 202 -3.58 9.84 19.08
CA THR A 202 -4.96 10.31 18.99
C THR A 202 -5.44 10.68 20.38
N ASP A 203 -6.10 11.82 20.49
CA ASP A 203 -6.77 12.25 21.70
C ASP A 203 -8.17 12.76 21.36
N THR A 204 -9.07 12.79 22.33
CA THR A 204 -10.35 13.45 22.18
C THR A 204 -10.18 14.95 22.42
N GLY A 205 -10.63 15.78 21.48
CA GLY A 205 -10.61 17.22 21.68
C GLY A 205 -11.57 17.66 22.78
N ASP A 206 -11.27 18.80 23.42
CA ASP A 206 -12.20 19.54 24.27
C ASP A 206 -12.97 20.55 23.40
N PRO A 207 -14.14 20.20 22.83
CA PRO A 207 -14.88 21.18 22.06
C PRO A 207 -15.35 22.30 22.99
N ALA A 208 -15.29 23.54 22.50
CA ALA A 208 -15.95 24.65 23.16
C ALA A 208 -17.46 24.33 23.25
N PHE A 209 -17.94 24.11 24.46
CA PHE A 209 -19.31 23.70 24.74
C PHE A 209 -19.99 24.79 25.56
N ASP A 210 -21.20 25.18 25.14
CA ASP A 210 -22.11 25.99 25.95
C ASP A 210 -23.05 25.03 26.69
N PRO A 211 -22.98 24.92 28.03
CA PRO A 211 -23.70 23.90 28.77
C PRO A 211 -25.22 23.99 28.65
N ASN A 212 -25.78 23.12 27.81
CA ASN A 212 -27.21 22.87 27.72
C ASN A 212 -27.57 21.58 28.50
N PRO A 213 -28.54 21.60 29.44
CA PRO A 213 -28.98 20.43 30.20
C PRO A 213 -29.47 19.24 29.34
N CYS A 214 -29.83 19.47 28.08
CA CYS A 214 -30.25 18.44 27.12
C CYS A 214 -29.11 17.90 26.25
N GLN A 215 -27.91 18.47 26.36
CA GLN A 215 -26.73 18.04 25.61
C GLN A 215 -25.73 17.41 26.58
N VAL A 216 -25.41 16.14 26.34
CA VAL A 216 -24.48 15.44 27.24
C VAL A 216 -23.06 15.93 26.96
N PRO A 217 -22.26 16.30 27.98
CA PRO A 217 -20.94 16.89 27.77
C PRO A 217 -20.02 15.98 26.95
N PRO A 218 -19.29 16.52 25.95
CA PRO A 218 -18.39 15.75 25.09
C PRO A 218 -17.19 15.12 25.82
N ALA A 219 -16.88 15.53 27.06
CA ALA A 219 -15.75 15.08 27.86
C ALA A 219 -15.79 13.60 28.32
N ALA A 220 -16.58 12.71 27.71
CA ALA A 220 -16.60 11.27 28.04
C ALA A 220 -16.19 10.34 26.89
N GLY A 221 -15.39 10.84 25.95
CA GLY A 221 -14.86 10.01 24.87
C GLY A 221 -15.82 9.80 23.70
N TYR A 222 -15.45 8.88 22.79
CA TYR A 222 -16.29 8.47 21.66
C TYR A 222 -17.56 7.74 22.15
N ARG A 223 -18.73 8.28 21.79
CA ARG A 223 -20.05 7.77 22.19
C ARG A 223 -20.89 7.24 21.03
N GLY A 224 -20.30 7.18 19.84
CA GLY A 224 -20.96 6.62 18.66
C GLY A 224 -21.14 5.11 18.84
N LEU A 225 -22.21 4.57 18.26
CA LEU A 225 -22.39 3.13 18.11
C LEU A 225 -21.59 2.59 16.92
N GLU A 226 -20.98 3.48 16.13
CA GLU A 226 -20.29 3.11 14.90
C GLU A 226 -18.90 2.58 15.23
N ASN A 227 -18.49 1.55 14.50
CA ASN A 227 -17.13 1.04 14.56
C ASN A 227 -16.38 1.63 13.36
N GLN A 228 -15.63 2.71 13.58
CA GLN A 228 -14.93 3.45 12.53
C GLN A 228 -13.43 3.11 12.56
N THR A 229 -12.87 2.74 11.41
CA THR A 229 -11.44 2.45 11.25
C THR A 229 -10.77 3.65 10.61
N TYR A 230 -10.29 4.58 11.42
CA TYR A 230 -9.65 5.80 10.92
C TYR A 230 -8.32 5.49 10.25
N ARG A 231 -8.11 6.11 9.08
CA ARG A 231 -6.84 6.12 8.35
C ARG A 231 -6.31 7.54 8.27
N VAL A 232 -5.02 7.69 8.56
CA VAL A 232 -4.27 8.93 8.37
C VAL A 232 -3.07 8.60 7.51
N GLU A 233 -2.92 9.28 6.38
CA GLU A 233 -1.78 9.13 5.48
C GLU A 233 -1.05 10.47 5.34
N VAL A 234 0.28 10.44 5.43
CA VAL A 234 1.11 11.57 5.01
C VAL A 234 1.05 11.63 3.49
N HIS A 235 0.57 12.76 2.95
CA HIS A 235 0.47 12.97 1.51
C HIS A 235 1.78 13.55 0.98
N THR A 236 2.23 14.67 1.54
CA THR A 236 3.53 15.27 1.28
C THR A 236 4.38 15.20 2.54
N GLY A 237 5.50 14.48 2.47
CA GLY A 237 6.46 14.40 3.58
C GLY A 237 7.27 15.68 3.74
N GLY A 238 7.84 15.89 4.92
CA GLY A 238 8.72 17.03 5.21
C GLY A 238 8.72 17.43 6.68
N PRO A 239 9.36 18.55 7.03
CA PRO A 239 9.25 19.13 8.36
C PRO A 239 7.81 19.62 8.68
N ILE A 240 7.56 19.89 9.95
CA ILE A 240 6.33 20.53 10.43
C ILE A 240 6.11 21.85 9.67
N GLY A 241 4.86 22.14 9.31
CA GLY A 241 4.46 23.31 8.52
C GLY A 241 4.54 23.14 7.00
N THR A 242 5.31 22.16 6.51
CA THR A 242 5.32 21.77 5.08
C THR A 242 4.68 20.42 4.85
N ALA A 243 4.85 19.48 5.79
CA ALA A 243 4.25 18.17 5.67
C ALA A 243 2.71 18.27 5.70
N THR A 244 2.07 17.42 4.91
CA THR A 244 0.62 17.37 4.80
C THR A 244 0.12 15.95 4.97
N PHE A 245 -1.13 15.83 5.39
CA PHE A 245 -1.80 14.56 5.56
C PHE A 245 -3.21 14.60 4.98
N LYS A 246 -3.74 13.42 4.70
CA LYS A 246 -5.13 13.16 4.33
C LYS A 246 -5.65 12.07 5.25
N TRP A 247 -6.97 12.02 5.42
CA TRP A 247 -7.56 11.06 6.35
C TRP A 247 -8.93 10.61 5.89
N SER A 248 -9.34 9.46 6.42
CA SER A 248 -10.66 8.86 6.20
C SER A 248 -11.13 8.19 7.49
N ARG A 249 -12.45 8.12 7.69
CA ARG A 249 -13.11 7.43 8.81
C ARG A 249 -13.35 5.94 8.56
N ASP A 250 -13.47 5.59 7.29
CA ASP A 250 -13.82 4.26 6.77
C ASP A 250 -12.59 3.55 6.18
N ASN A 251 -11.41 3.78 6.75
CA ASN A 251 -10.12 3.31 6.27
C ASN A 251 -9.80 3.71 4.82
N GLY A 252 -10.62 4.52 4.15
CA GLY A 252 -10.49 4.91 2.76
C GLY A 252 -11.02 3.83 1.82
N VAL A 253 -11.95 2.99 2.26
CA VAL A 253 -12.44 1.82 1.49
C VAL A 253 -13.31 2.19 0.30
N VAL A 254 -13.85 3.40 0.26
CA VAL A 254 -14.61 3.89 -0.90
C VAL A 254 -13.63 4.23 -2.01
N VAL A 255 -13.50 3.29 -2.95
CA VAL A 255 -12.61 3.36 -4.10
C VAL A 255 -13.31 2.77 -5.32
N THR A 256 -13.02 3.32 -6.50
CA THR A 256 -13.55 2.83 -7.78
C THR A 256 -12.44 2.81 -8.83
N THR A 257 -12.59 1.94 -9.83
CA THR A 257 -11.67 1.87 -10.97
C THR A 257 -11.93 3.05 -11.91
N VAL A 258 -10.86 3.68 -12.39
CA VAL A 258 -10.94 4.77 -13.36
C VAL A 258 -10.77 4.23 -14.76
N GLU A 259 -11.76 4.43 -15.62
CA GLU A 259 -11.75 3.96 -17.00
C GLU A 259 -11.19 5.00 -17.97
N LYS A 260 -11.42 6.30 -17.67
CA LYS A 260 -11.00 7.40 -18.54
C LYS A 260 -10.92 8.71 -17.78
N ILE A 261 -9.96 9.55 -18.16
CA ILE A 261 -9.85 10.95 -17.74
C ILE A 261 -9.97 11.84 -18.98
N SER A 262 -10.91 12.78 -18.96
CA SER A 262 -11.15 13.73 -20.04
C SER A 262 -11.36 15.13 -19.49
N GLY A 263 -10.28 15.89 -19.36
CA GLY A 263 -10.31 17.22 -18.74
C GLY A 263 -10.71 17.11 -17.28
N LYS A 264 -11.90 17.60 -16.91
CA LYS A 264 -12.44 17.52 -15.54
C LYS A 264 -13.30 16.28 -15.30
N GLU A 265 -13.67 15.57 -16.35
CA GLU A 265 -14.54 14.40 -16.25
C GLU A 265 -13.71 13.14 -16.06
N VAL A 266 -14.03 12.36 -15.03
CA VAL A 266 -13.45 11.05 -14.77
C VAL A 266 -14.54 10.01 -14.91
N THR A 267 -14.43 9.15 -15.92
CA THR A 267 -15.30 7.98 -16.10
C THR A 267 -14.83 6.86 -15.19
N VAL A 268 -15.73 6.31 -14.39
CA VAL A 268 -15.44 5.29 -13.38
C VAL A 268 -16.31 4.05 -13.57
N HIS A 269 -15.86 2.93 -13.01
CA HIS A 269 -16.59 1.67 -13.04
C HIS A 269 -17.94 1.75 -12.30
N ASP A 270 -17.98 2.45 -11.16
CA ASP A 270 -19.17 2.72 -10.35
C ASP A 270 -18.95 3.97 -9.47
N VAL A 271 -20.03 4.59 -9.00
CA VAL A 271 -20.00 5.77 -8.13
C VAL A 271 -20.32 5.43 -6.66
N GLY A 272 -20.31 4.15 -6.31
CA GLY A 272 -20.80 3.63 -5.04
C GLY A 272 -22.32 3.49 -4.97
N PRO A 273 -22.83 2.93 -3.85
CA PRO A 273 -24.23 2.52 -3.74
C PRO A 273 -25.21 3.66 -3.40
N ASP A 274 -24.75 4.71 -2.72
CA ASP A 274 -25.56 5.88 -2.34
C ASP A 274 -24.68 7.10 -2.00
N GLU A 275 -25.28 8.25 -1.66
CA GLU A 275 -24.56 9.49 -1.33
C GLU A 275 -23.69 9.41 -0.06
N VAL A 276 -23.96 8.46 0.84
CA VAL A 276 -23.25 8.30 2.13
C VAL A 276 -22.07 7.34 1.99
N LEU A 277 -22.31 6.21 1.33
CA LEU A 277 -21.36 5.11 1.16
C LEU A 277 -20.61 5.18 -0.18
N GLY A 278 -21.01 6.07 -1.09
CA GLY A 278 -20.37 6.32 -2.38
C GLY A 278 -19.68 7.69 -2.47
N PHE A 279 -19.55 8.17 -3.70
CA PHE A 279 -18.98 9.49 -4.01
C PHE A 279 -20.07 10.56 -3.99
N ALA A 280 -19.79 11.68 -3.33
CA ALA A 280 -20.70 12.81 -3.24
C ALA A 280 -20.01 14.15 -3.50
N ASN A 281 -20.82 15.16 -3.85
CA ASN A 281 -20.33 16.49 -4.17
C ASN A 281 -19.55 17.12 -3.01
N GLY A 282 -18.45 17.80 -3.34
CA GLY A 282 -17.60 18.45 -2.35
C GLY A 282 -16.67 17.51 -1.56
N GLN A 283 -16.75 16.19 -1.76
CA GLN A 283 -15.78 15.27 -1.18
C GLN A 283 -14.42 15.40 -1.86
N TRP A 284 -13.37 15.08 -1.13
CA TRP A 284 -12.02 14.98 -1.67
C TRP A 284 -11.80 13.57 -2.19
N VAL A 285 -11.17 13.48 -3.36
CA VAL A 285 -10.76 12.22 -3.96
C VAL A 285 -9.31 12.28 -4.38
N GLU A 286 -8.64 11.14 -4.33
CA GLU A 286 -7.29 10.97 -4.84
C GLU A 286 -7.30 10.04 -6.05
N LEU A 287 -6.73 10.53 -7.13
CA LEU A 287 -6.51 9.77 -8.34
C LEU A 287 -5.10 9.16 -8.29
N SER A 288 -4.99 7.84 -8.35
CA SER A 288 -3.71 7.13 -8.35
C SER A 288 -3.74 5.88 -9.24
N ASP A 289 -2.60 5.22 -9.38
CA ASP A 289 -2.48 3.90 -9.96
C ASP A 289 -1.39 3.08 -9.24
N ASP A 290 -1.19 1.83 -9.64
CA ASP A 290 -0.18 0.95 -9.07
C ASP A 290 1.24 1.46 -9.33
N GLY A 291 1.45 2.26 -10.38
CA GLY A 291 2.75 2.88 -10.68
C GLY A 291 3.15 3.86 -9.59
N LEU A 292 2.27 4.80 -9.26
CA LEU A 292 2.50 5.75 -8.17
C LEU A 292 2.63 5.03 -6.83
N GLU A 293 1.73 4.09 -6.56
CA GLU A 293 1.67 3.38 -5.27
C GLU A 293 2.93 2.54 -5.00
N LEU A 294 3.36 1.73 -5.97
CA LEU A 294 4.56 0.90 -5.83
C LEU A 294 5.84 1.73 -5.74
N ASN A 295 5.83 2.96 -6.24
CA ASN A 295 6.94 3.90 -6.11
C ASN A 295 6.85 4.77 -4.84
N GLY A 296 5.84 4.57 -3.99
CA GLY A 296 5.63 5.38 -2.78
C GLY A 296 5.32 6.85 -3.07
N LEU A 297 4.78 7.14 -4.26
CA LEU A 297 4.43 8.48 -4.69
C LEU A 297 2.95 8.78 -4.38
N PRO A 298 2.61 10.00 -3.92
CA PRO A 298 1.23 10.39 -3.71
C PRO A 298 0.45 10.46 -5.02
N GLY A 299 -0.86 10.23 -4.95
CA GLY A 299 -1.77 10.51 -6.05
C GLY A 299 -2.11 11.99 -6.17
N GLN A 300 -3.04 12.31 -7.06
CA GLN A 300 -3.52 13.69 -7.25
C GLN A 300 -4.79 13.91 -6.42
N LEU A 301 -4.73 14.77 -5.40
CA LEU A 301 -5.89 15.14 -4.60
C LEU A 301 -6.72 16.24 -5.29
N VAL A 302 -7.98 15.95 -5.54
CA VAL A 302 -8.92 16.88 -6.19
C VAL A 302 -10.28 16.78 -5.53
N GLN A 303 -11.01 17.89 -5.48
CA GLN A 303 -12.37 17.91 -4.94
C GLN A 303 -13.40 17.62 -6.04
N ILE A 304 -14.41 16.82 -5.70
CA ILE A 304 -15.57 16.56 -6.55
C ILE A 304 -16.42 17.83 -6.65
N ASP A 305 -16.78 18.18 -7.89
CA ASP A 305 -17.77 19.20 -8.19
C ASP A 305 -19.17 18.56 -8.24
N THR A 306 -19.36 17.60 -9.15
CA THR A 306 -20.64 16.93 -9.37
C THR A 306 -20.45 15.44 -9.66
N VAL A 307 -21.39 14.59 -9.23
CA VAL A 307 -21.44 13.16 -9.59
C VAL A 307 -22.63 12.90 -10.52
N ASP A 308 -22.37 12.30 -11.68
CA ASP A 308 -23.39 11.83 -12.64
C ASP A 308 -23.42 10.30 -12.62
N GLU A 309 -24.32 9.74 -11.82
CA GLU A 309 -24.50 8.29 -11.66
C GLU A 309 -24.94 7.61 -12.97
N ALA A 310 -25.81 8.25 -13.75
CA ALA A 310 -26.35 7.68 -14.98
C ALA A 310 -25.27 7.47 -16.05
N ARG A 311 -24.26 8.34 -16.07
CA ARG A 311 -23.09 8.24 -16.98
C ARG A 311 -21.88 7.58 -16.32
N ARG A 312 -21.90 7.33 -15.02
CA ARG A 312 -20.74 6.95 -14.19
C ARG A 312 -19.55 7.90 -14.39
N VAL A 313 -19.85 9.20 -14.29
CA VAL A 313 -18.87 10.27 -14.44
C VAL A 313 -18.81 11.08 -13.17
N ILE A 314 -17.60 11.25 -12.64
CA ILE A 314 -17.31 12.19 -11.56
C ILE A 314 -16.65 13.42 -12.19
N VAL A 315 -17.29 14.58 -12.04
CA VAL A 315 -16.77 15.86 -12.49
C VAL A 315 -15.97 16.49 -11.35
N LEU A 316 -14.70 16.79 -11.60
CA LEU A 316 -13.78 17.38 -10.64
C LEU A 316 -13.73 18.91 -10.77
N LYS A 317 -13.46 19.62 -9.66
CA LYS A 317 -13.37 21.09 -9.69
C LYS A 317 -12.22 21.61 -10.55
N SER A 318 -11.10 20.90 -10.57
CA SER A 318 -9.95 21.14 -11.45
C SER A 318 -9.64 19.90 -12.29
N ALA A 319 -9.08 20.10 -13.47
CA ALA A 319 -8.68 19.00 -14.34
C ALA A 319 -7.41 18.34 -13.76
N PRO A 320 -7.43 17.04 -13.41
CA PRO A 320 -6.23 16.32 -13.03
C PRO A 320 -5.32 16.13 -14.24
N ALA A 321 -4.03 15.91 -13.98
CA ALA A 321 -3.12 15.40 -15.00
C ALA A 321 -3.49 13.95 -15.35
N PRO A 322 -3.41 13.56 -16.64
CA PRO A 322 -3.51 12.16 -17.02
C PRO A 322 -2.50 11.30 -16.25
N LEU A 323 -2.90 10.10 -15.83
CA LEU A 323 -2.00 9.15 -15.19
C LEU A 323 -1.04 8.52 -16.20
N SER A 324 -1.48 8.37 -17.46
CA SER A 324 -0.69 7.77 -18.54
C SER A 324 -0.75 8.58 -19.83
N ALA A 325 0.12 8.24 -20.79
CA ALA A 325 0.11 8.82 -22.13
C ALA A 325 -0.96 8.19 -23.07
N ASP A 326 -1.73 7.21 -22.60
CA ASP A 326 -2.84 6.62 -23.35
C ASP A 326 -3.90 7.70 -23.70
N PRO A 327 -4.59 7.62 -24.85
CA PRO A 327 -5.67 8.55 -25.20
C PRO A 327 -6.82 8.64 -24.17
N ALA A 328 -7.05 7.58 -23.37
CA ALA A 328 -7.99 7.60 -22.26
C ALA A 328 -7.45 8.32 -21.02
N GLY A 329 -6.18 8.73 -21.03
CA GLY A 329 -5.47 9.37 -19.92
C GLY A 329 -5.06 8.40 -18.80
N VAL A 330 -5.33 7.10 -18.96
CA VAL A 330 -5.04 6.04 -17.98
C VAL A 330 -4.60 4.76 -18.70
N ASP A 331 -3.75 3.97 -18.03
CA ASP A 331 -3.35 2.66 -18.50
C ASP A 331 -4.03 1.59 -17.64
N PRO A 332 -5.01 0.83 -18.17
CA PRO A 332 -5.76 -0.17 -17.41
C PRO A 332 -4.89 -1.26 -16.76
N THR A 333 -3.68 -1.51 -17.30
CA THR A 333 -2.75 -2.50 -16.75
C THR A 333 -2.14 -2.05 -15.43
N ARG A 334 -2.14 -0.74 -15.16
CA ARG A 334 -1.62 -0.15 -13.91
C ARG A 334 -2.72 0.06 -12.86
N ARG A 335 -3.94 -0.46 -13.06
CA ARG A 335 -5.04 -0.38 -12.09
C ARG A 335 -5.34 1.05 -11.60
N PRO A 336 -5.65 1.98 -12.52
CA PRO A 336 -6.01 3.36 -12.17
C PRO A 336 -7.25 3.37 -11.29
N LYS A 337 -7.21 4.13 -10.19
CA LYS A 337 -8.22 4.11 -9.14
C LYS A 337 -8.48 5.52 -8.60
N LEU A 338 -9.71 5.74 -8.15
CA LEU A 338 -10.14 6.98 -7.50
C LEU A 338 -10.62 6.64 -6.09
N ARG A 339 -9.98 7.22 -5.07
CA ARG A 339 -10.28 6.93 -3.65
C ARG A 339 -10.83 8.15 -2.93
N ARG A 340 -11.87 7.96 -2.12
CA ARG A 340 -12.47 9.02 -1.29
C ARG A 340 -11.67 9.31 -0.02
N TRP A 341 -11.60 10.58 0.35
CA TRP A 341 -11.01 11.08 1.59
C TRP A 341 -11.96 12.03 2.32
N ASP A 342 -11.93 12.02 3.66
CA ASP A 342 -12.82 12.77 4.53
C ASP A 342 -12.29 14.16 4.92
N GLN A 343 -11.15 14.61 4.38
CA GLN A 343 -10.55 15.89 4.73
C GLN A 343 -11.52 17.07 4.48
N ARG A 344 -11.57 18.03 5.42
CA ARG A 344 -12.54 19.16 5.43
C ARG A 344 -11.92 20.42 6.01
N GLY A 345 -12.63 21.52 5.83
CA GLY A 345 -12.30 22.83 6.39
C GLY A 345 -11.31 23.62 5.53
N ASP A 346 -11.06 24.87 5.92
CA ASP A 346 -10.30 25.84 5.12
C ASP A 346 -8.83 25.47 4.94
N LYS A 347 -8.31 24.54 5.76
CA LYS A 347 -6.94 24.02 5.67
C LYS A 347 -6.80 22.83 4.70
N ALA A 348 -7.90 22.27 4.20
CA ALA A 348 -7.86 21.17 3.24
C ALA A 348 -7.66 21.70 1.82
N GLY A 349 -6.60 21.23 1.15
CA GLY A 349 -6.28 21.62 -0.21
C GLY A 349 -5.84 20.45 -1.08
N ALA A 350 -5.43 20.76 -2.32
CA ALA A 350 -4.93 19.80 -3.31
C ALA A 350 -3.62 19.11 -2.90
N GLU A 351 -2.98 19.59 -1.83
CA GLU A 351 -1.80 18.97 -1.23
C GLU A 351 -2.14 18.25 0.09
N GLY A 352 -3.42 18.12 0.46
CA GLY A 352 -3.86 17.62 1.77
C GLY A 352 -4.03 18.73 2.82
N VAL A 353 -3.99 18.34 4.09
CA VAL A 353 -4.10 19.20 5.27
C VAL A 353 -2.72 19.37 5.90
N LYS A 354 -2.27 20.61 6.16
CA LYS A 354 -0.95 20.86 6.76
C LYS A 354 -0.86 20.33 8.19
N ILE A 355 0.29 19.75 8.53
CA ILE A 355 0.67 19.38 9.90
C ILE A 355 1.27 20.61 10.58
N GLU A 356 0.73 20.97 11.74
CA GLU A 356 1.10 22.17 12.51
C GLU A 356 1.87 21.85 13.78
#